data_AF-A0A6J8BY02-F1
#
_entry.id   AF-A0A6J8BY02-F1
#
_cell.length_a   1.000
_cell.length_b   1.000
_cell.length_c   1.000
_cell.angle_alpha   90.00
_cell.angle_beta   90.00
_cell.angle_gamma   90.00
#
_symmetry.space_group_name_H-M   'P 1'
#
loop_
_entity.id
_entity.type
_entity.pdbx_description
1 polymer ?
#
loop_
_entity_poly.entity_id
_entity_poly.type
_entity_poly.pdbx_seq_one_letter_code
_entity_poly.pdbx_strand_id
1 'polypeptide(L)'
;MVAAMLPYFFITNRTNYARWTPAYILDMLNLSETVQSVFISGEFLIRQKPGALYSIWSDMATEKTIIKDSKACRGIIRLTRKKPALLRWMLTRHILAHFSSEMRSRSGLAPYAETEQEENRQTAMTRDKKNVSDLIGYMHSNMTDPFNVADQP
;
A
#
# COMPACT_ATOMS: atom_id res chain seq x y z
N MET A 1 -7.52 -18.39 -2.41
CA MET A 1 -7.12 -17.13 -3.09
C MET A 1 -5.72 -16.66 -2.66
N VAL A 2 -5.43 -16.52 -1.35
CA VAL A 2 -4.10 -16.07 -0.86
C VAL A 2 -2.97 -17.06 -1.16
N ALA A 3 -3.23 -18.38 -1.12
CA ALA A 3 -2.24 -19.40 -1.47
C ALA A 3 -1.72 -19.28 -2.92
N ALA A 4 -2.57 -18.83 -3.85
CA ALA A 4 -2.17 -18.62 -5.25
C ALA A 4 -1.25 -17.40 -5.43
N MET A 5 -1.22 -16.47 -4.46
CA MET A 5 -0.34 -15.30 -4.46
C MET A 5 1.05 -15.59 -3.89
N LEU A 6 1.20 -16.71 -3.18
CA LEU A 6 2.44 -17.07 -2.50
C LEU A 6 3.68 -17.10 -3.42
N PRO A 7 3.63 -17.67 -4.65
CA PRO A 7 4.77 -17.66 -5.56
C PRO A 7 5.25 -16.24 -5.91
N TYR A 8 4.33 -15.28 -6.03
CA TYR A 8 4.67 -13.90 -6.36
C TYR A 8 5.44 -13.21 -5.25
N PHE A 9 5.17 -13.52 -3.98
CA PHE A 9 5.94 -12.96 -2.86
C PHE A 9 7.40 -13.47 -2.85
N PHE A 10 7.61 -14.72 -3.27
CA PHE A 10 8.95 -15.28 -3.43
C PHE A 10 9.69 -14.67 -4.63
N ILE A 11 9.03 -14.56 -5.79
CA ILE A 11 9.62 -14.01 -7.02
C ILE A 11 9.98 -12.52 -6.86
N THR A 12 9.12 -11.74 -6.19
CA THR A 12 9.34 -10.29 -5.98
C THR A 12 10.30 -9.96 -4.84
N ASN A 13 11.00 -10.97 -4.29
CA ASN A 13 11.94 -10.84 -3.18
C ASN A 13 11.35 -10.12 -1.95
N ARG A 14 10.05 -10.31 -1.69
CA ARG A 14 9.36 -9.76 -0.51
C ARG A 14 9.49 -10.75 0.64
N THR A 15 10.72 -10.96 1.11
CA THR A 15 11.10 -11.99 2.09
C THR A 15 10.27 -11.96 3.37
N ASN A 16 9.95 -10.77 3.88
CA ASN A 16 9.08 -10.62 5.06
C ASN A 16 7.67 -11.17 4.80
N TYR A 17 7.07 -10.82 3.68
CA TYR A 17 5.74 -11.32 3.31
C TYR A 17 5.80 -12.83 3.01
N ALA A 18 6.79 -13.28 2.24
CA ALA A 18 6.97 -14.68 1.91
C ALA A 18 7.14 -15.57 3.16
N ARG A 19 7.82 -15.07 4.20
CA ARG A 19 7.99 -15.78 5.48
C ARG A 19 6.69 -15.87 6.29
N TRP A 20 5.90 -14.80 6.35
CA TRP A 20 4.70 -14.74 7.20
C TRP A 20 3.42 -15.25 6.51
N THR A 21 3.39 -15.25 5.18
CA THR A 21 2.20 -15.68 4.41
C THR A 21 1.79 -17.14 4.69
N PRO A 22 2.71 -18.12 4.80
CA PRO A 22 2.34 -19.49 5.15
C PRO A 22 1.66 -19.60 6.52
N ALA A 23 2.18 -18.89 7.53
CA ALA A 23 1.58 -18.85 8.86
C ALA A 23 0.18 -18.23 8.82
N TYR A 24 0.04 -17.11 8.09
CA TYR A 24 -1.26 -16.48 7.87
C TYR A 24 -2.26 -17.40 7.16
N ILE A 25 -1.84 -18.16 6.15
CA ILE A 25 -2.72 -19.14 5.47
C ILE A 25 -3.17 -20.22 6.46
N LEU A 26 -2.27 -20.71 7.31
CA LEU A 26 -2.60 -21.72 8.31
C LEU A 26 -3.61 -21.20 9.33
N ASP A 27 -3.47 -19.95 9.76
CA ASP A 27 -4.44 -19.29 10.64
C ASP A 27 -5.80 -19.12 9.94
N MET A 28 -5.82 -18.74 8.67
CA MET A 28 -7.07 -18.61 7.89
C MET A 28 -7.78 -19.96 7.67
N LEU A 29 -7.05 -21.07 7.64
CA LEU A 29 -7.64 -22.41 7.56
C LEU A 29 -8.26 -22.87 8.89
N ASN A 30 -7.77 -22.35 10.01
CA ASN A 30 -8.21 -22.71 11.36
C ASN A 30 -9.22 -21.73 11.97
N LEU A 31 -9.85 -20.86 11.15
CA LEU A 31 -10.88 -19.93 11.61
C LEU A 31 -12.15 -20.67 12.08
N SER A 32 -12.82 -20.11 13.08
CA SER A 32 -14.16 -20.61 13.47
C SER A 32 -15.17 -20.37 12.35
N GLU A 33 -16.16 -21.24 12.23
CA GLU A 33 -17.20 -21.19 11.19
C GLU A 33 -17.95 -19.84 11.16
N THR A 34 -18.17 -19.24 12.33
CA THR A 34 -18.76 -17.91 12.49
C THR A 34 -17.89 -16.81 11.87
N VAL A 35 -16.58 -16.84 12.06
CA VAL A 35 -15.67 -15.84 11.48
C VAL A 35 -15.46 -16.11 10.00
N GLN A 36 -15.40 -17.38 9.60
CA GLN A 36 -15.23 -17.76 8.20
C GLN A 36 -16.43 -17.33 7.35
N SER A 37 -17.66 -17.45 7.86
CA SER A 37 -18.86 -16.99 7.14
C SER A 37 -18.90 -15.47 6.95
N VAL A 38 -18.57 -14.69 7.98
CA VAL A 38 -18.41 -13.23 7.92
C VAL A 38 -17.25 -12.82 7.00
N PHE A 39 -16.19 -13.62 6.96
CA PHE A 39 -15.09 -13.39 6.04
C PHE A 39 -15.53 -13.65 4.60
N ILE A 40 -16.23 -14.74 4.31
CA ILE A 40 -16.73 -15.01 2.95
C ILE A 40 -17.78 -13.98 2.51
N SER A 41 -18.60 -13.47 3.43
CA SER A 41 -19.59 -12.41 3.14
C SER A 41 -18.94 -11.06 2.81
N GLY A 42 -17.65 -10.90 3.06
CA GLY A 42 -16.89 -9.68 2.72
C GLY A 42 -17.15 -8.51 3.68
N GLU A 43 -17.72 -8.78 4.85
CA GLU A 43 -18.02 -7.75 5.87
C GLU A 43 -16.76 -7.10 6.48
N PHE A 44 -15.59 -7.70 6.27
CA PHE A 44 -14.29 -7.13 6.64
C PHE A 44 -13.82 -6.00 5.72
N LEU A 45 -14.52 -5.76 4.61
CA LEU A 45 -14.16 -4.75 3.62
C LEU A 45 -14.82 -3.41 3.93
N ILE A 46 -14.03 -2.34 3.87
CA ILE A 46 -14.51 -0.97 4.09
C ILE A 46 -14.80 -0.33 2.73
N ARG A 47 -15.99 0.27 2.58
CA ARG A 47 -16.42 0.99 1.38
C ARG A 47 -16.54 2.48 1.67
N GLN A 48 -15.75 3.30 0.98
CA GLN A 48 -15.88 4.77 1.06
C GLN A 48 -16.90 5.34 0.08
N LYS A 49 -17.09 4.66 -1.06
CA LYS A 49 -18.04 5.04 -2.11
C LYS A 49 -18.93 3.86 -2.48
N PRO A 50 -20.19 4.11 -2.88
CA PRO A 50 -21.06 3.06 -3.37
C PRO A 50 -20.51 2.48 -4.70
N GLY A 51 -20.49 1.15 -4.81
CA GLY A 51 -20.12 0.40 -6.02
C GLY A 51 -19.27 -0.84 -5.72
N ALA A 52 -19.34 -1.82 -6.61
CA ALA A 52 -18.84 -3.18 -6.37
C ALA A 52 -17.30 -3.29 -6.23
N LEU A 53 -16.54 -2.34 -6.79
CA LEU A 53 -15.07 -2.37 -6.84
C LEU A 53 -14.41 -1.35 -5.90
N TYR A 54 -15.18 -0.67 -5.05
CA TYR A 54 -14.67 0.38 -4.15
C TYR A 54 -14.44 -0.10 -2.71
N SER A 55 -14.49 -1.41 -2.49
CA SER A 55 -14.14 -2.04 -1.21
C SER A 55 -12.63 -2.16 -1.08
N ILE A 56 -12.11 -1.66 0.04
CA ILE A 56 -10.70 -1.76 0.41
C ILE A 56 -10.57 -2.49 1.74
N TRP A 57 -9.41 -3.12 1.95
CA TRP A 57 -9.09 -3.76 3.22
C TRP A 57 -8.98 -2.73 4.35
N SER A 58 -9.26 -3.15 5.58
CA SER A 58 -9.30 -2.25 6.75
C SER A 58 -7.98 -1.50 6.96
N ASP A 59 -6.85 -2.16 6.80
CA ASP A 59 -5.51 -1.55 6.89
C ASP A 59 -5.31 -0.48 5.80
N MET A 60 -5.64 -0.82 4.55
CA MET A 60 -5.58 0.12 3.42
C MET A 60 -6.54 1.30 3.61
N ALA A 61 -7.72 1.07 4.18
CA ALA A 61 -8.68 2.13 4.49
C ALA A 61 -8.11 3.09 5.54
N THR A 62 -7.51 2.54 6.59
CA THR A 62 -6.87 3.30 7.66
C THR A 62 -5.70 4.11 7.12
N GLU A 63 -4.86 3.53 6.25
CA GLU A 63 -3.75 4.24 5.62
C GLU A 63 -4.27 5.39 4.73
N LYS A 64 -5.32 5.14 3.92
CA LYS A 64 -5.91 6.14 3.01
C LYS A 64 -6.73 7.23 3.69
N THR A 65 -7.21 7.03 4.92
CA THR A 65 -8.05 7.99 5.64
C THR A 65 -7.29 8.60 6.81
N ILE A 66 -7.29 7.90 7.94
CA ILE A 66 -6.81 8.38 9.23
C ILE A 66 -5.32 8.71 9.16
N ILE A 67 -4.52 7.83 8.56
CA ILE A 67 -3.08 7.99 8.53
C ILE A 67 -2.67 9.01 7.46
N LYS A 68 -3.30 9.02 6.28
CA LYS A 68 -3.11 10.08 5.27
C LYS A 68 -3.36 11.46 5.87
N ASP A 69 -4.46 11.61 6.60
CA ASP A 69 -4.79 12.86 7.29
C ASP A 69 -3.81 13.19 8.41
N SER A 70 -3.17 12.19 9.03
CA SER A 70 -2.20 12.39 10.11
C SER A 70 -0.76 12.66 9.61
N LYS A 71 -0.38 12.11 8.45
CA LYS A 71 0.97 12.13 7.87
C LYS A 71 1.20 13.21 6.80
N ALA A 72 0.20 14.04 6.45
CA ALA A 72 0.37 15.08 5.43
C ALA A 72 1.57 16.03 5.74
N CYS A 73 2.04 16.81 4.76
CA CYS A 73 3.29 17.61 4.77
C CYS A 73 3.51 18.59 5.96
N ARG A 74 2.53 18.73 6.86
CA ARG A 74 2.61 19.47 8.14
C ARG A 74 2.20 18.61 9.35
N GLY A 75 2.31 17.30 9.23
CA GLY A 75 1.92 16.30 10.23
C GLY A 75 2.90 16.21 11.39
N ILE A 76 2.75 15.19 12.24
CA ILE A 76 3.78 14.84 13.24
C ILE A 76 5.00 14.31 12.47
N ILE A 77 5.89 15.22 12.09
CA ILE A 77 7.15 14.90 11.40
C ILE A 77 8.22 14.69 12.47
N ARG A 78 8.81 13.48 12.47
CA ARG A 78 9.72 12.97 13.53
C ARG A 78 9.07 12.90 14.91
N LEU A 79 9.69 12.08 15.75
CA LEU A 79 9.33 11.79 17.15
C LEU A 79 9.07 13.09 17.95
N THR A 80 7.86 13.63 17.89
CA THR A 80 7.48 14.77 18.73
C THR A 80 7.27 14.23 20.14
N ARG A 81 8.32 14.28 20.99
CA ARG A 81 8.31 13.69 22.35
C ARG A 81 7.46 14.46 23.37
N LYS A 82 6.91 15.62 23.00
CA LYS A 82 6.09 16.45 23.89
C LYS A 82 4.64 15.91 23.95
N LYS A 83 4.33 15.13 24.98
CA LYS A 83 2.98 14.59 25.26
C LYS A 83 1.82 15.59 25.06
N PRO A 84 1.84 16.84 25.58
CA PRO A 84 0.72 17.76 25.40
C PRO A 84 0.54 18.22 23.95
N ALA A 85 1.63 18.31 23.17
CA ALA A 85 1.54 18.65 21.75
C ALA A 85 0.92 17.52 20.93
N LEU A 86 1.26 16.25 21.26
CA LEU A 86 0.65 15.07 20.65
C LEU A 86 -0.84 14.97 20.99
N LEU A 87 -1.22 15.18 22.25
CA LEU A 87 -2.63 15.16 22.68
C LEU A 87 -3.44 16.24 21.96
N ARG A 88 -2.93 17.48 21.93
CA ARG A 88 -3.57 18.57 21.20
C ARG A 88 -3.71 18.22 19.72
N TRP A 89 -2.67 17.66 19.11
CA TRP A 89 -2.71 17.23 17.72
C TRP A 89 -3.77 16.15 17.47
N MET A 90 -3.79 15.07 18.24
CA MET A 90 -4.77 13.98 18.09
C MET A 90 -6.21 14.49 18.23
N LEU A 91 -6.45 15.37 19.21
CA LEU A 91 -7.78 15.89 19.49
C LEU A 91 -8.26 16.93 18.47
N THR A 92 -7.38 17.76 17.90
CA THR A 92 -7.82 18.86 17.02
C THR A 92 -7.65 18.56 15.54
N ARG A 93 -6.80 17.60 15.16
CA ARG A 93 -6.41 17.38 13.76
C ARG A 93 -7.58 17.01 12.86
N HIS A 94 -8.47 16.11 13.31
CA HIS A 94 -9.61 15.67 12.50
C HIS A 94 -10.59 16.82 12.24
N ILE A 95 -10.83 17.68 13.24
CA ILE A 95 -11.65 18.89 13.11
C ILE A 95 -11.02 19.86 12.10
N LEU A 96 -9.71 20.11 12.22
CA LEU A 96 -8.97 20.98 11.30
C LEU A 96 -8.94 20.42 9.87
N ALA A 97 -8.82 19.11 9.70
CA ALA A 97 -8.90 18.45 8.40
C ALA A 97 -10.28 18.64 7.76
N HIS A 98 -11.36 18.46 8.53
CA HIS A 98 -12.72 18.71 8.08
C HIS A 98 -12.92 20.17 7.64
N PHE A 99 -12.53 21.15 8.47
CA PHE A 99 -12.60 22.57 8.11
C PHE A 99 -11.77 22.90 6.86
N SER A 100 -10.56 22.33 6.74
CA SER A 100 -9.72 22.53 5.56
C SER A 100 -10.37 21.95 4.30
N SER A 101 -11.05 20.81 4.39
CA SER A 101 -11.79 20.20 3.29
C SER A 101 -12.97 21.07 2.86
N GLU A 102 -13.75 21.55 3.82
CA GLU A 102 -14.89 22.45 3.56
C GLU A 102 -14.46 23.78 2.94
N MET A 103 -13.43 24.43 3.50
CA MET A 103 -12.89 25.67 2.95
C MET A 103 -12.38 25.47 1.52
N ARG A 104 -11.74 24.33 1.26
CA ARG A 104 -11.24 23.99 -0.08
C ARG A 104 -12.39 23.80 -1.08
N SER A 105 -13.42 23.05 -0.69
CA SER A 105 -14.64 22.87 -1.50
C SER A 105 -15.26 24.22 -1.88
N ARG A 106 -15.31 25.16 -0.94
CA ARG A 106 -15.88 26.49 -1.14
C ARG A 106 -14.97 27.48 -1.86
N SER A 107 -13.66 27.25 -1.85
CA SER A 107 -12.68 28.19 -2.42
C SER A 107 -12.68 28.27 -3.95
N GLY A 108 -13.38 27.36 -4.65
CA GLY A 108 -13.39 27.29 -6.12
C GLY A 108 -12.02 26.94 -6.74
N LEU A 109 -10.99 26.71 -5.91
CA LEU A 109 -9.67 26.30 -6.36
C LEU A 109 -9.76 24.85 -6.83
N ALA A 110 -9.17 24.58 -8.01
CA ALA A 110 -9.00 23.22 -8.48
C ALA A 110 -8.34 22.36 -7.39
N PRO A 111 -8.76 21.10 -7.20
CA PRO A 111 -8.12 20.25 -6.22
C PRO A 111 -6.63 20.18 -6.56
N TYR A 112 -5.77 20.71 -5.66
CA TYR A 112 -4.35 20.38 -5.59
C TYR A 112 -4.20 18.91 -5.95
N ALA A 113 -3.57 18.65 -7.10
CA ALA A 113 -3.26 17.31 -7.56
C ALA A 113 -2.60 16.61 -6.38
N GLU A 114 -3.21 15.53 -5.90
CA GLU A 114 -2.64 14.77 -4.80
C GLU A 114 -1.20 14.49 -5.17
N THR A 115 -0.23 14.90 -4.33
CA THR A 115 1.16 14.51 -4.55
C THR A 115 1.16 13.01 -4.70
N GLU A 116 1.46 12.55 -5.91
CA GLU A 116 1.53 11.13 -6.21
C GLU A 116 2.39 10.46 -5.14
N GLN A 117 1.96 9.26 -4.72
CA GLN A 117 2.76 8.40 -3.86
C GLN A 117 4.21 8.45 -4.36
N GLU A 118 5.19 8.60 -3.47
CA GLU A 118 6.59 8.87 -3.86
C GLU A 118 7.10 7.89 -4.94
N GLU A 119 6.67 6.63 -4.87
CA GLU A 119 6.96 5.55 -5.81
C GLU A 119 6.35 5.75 -7.20
N ASN A 120 5.24 6.46 -7.29
CA ASN A 120 4.52 6.74 -8.54
C ASN A 120 4.93 8.07 -9.18
N ARG A 121 5.81 8.84 -8.53
CA ARG A 121 6.35 10.06 -9.13
C ARG A 121 7.12 9.71 -10.39
N GLN A 122 7.02 10.56 -11.40
CA GLN A 122 7.72 10.41 -12.67
C GLN A 122 9.22 10.09 -12.50
N THR A 123 9.88 10.69 -11.52
CA THR A 123 11.30 10.45 -11.21
C THR A 123 11.57 9.01 -10.75
N ALA A 124 10.71 8.46 -9.88
CA ALA A 124 10.82 7.09 -9.41
C ALA A 124 10.54 6.10 -10.54
N MET A 125 9.49 6.33 -11.33
CA MET A 125 9.17 5.52 -12.51
C MET A 125 10.31 5.53 -13.55
N THR A 126 10.95 6.67 -13.77
CA THR A 126 12.06 6.79 -14.73
C THR A 126 13.30 6.05 -14.24
N ARG A 127 13.61 6.13 -12.93
CA ARG A 127 14.68 5.34 -12.31
C ARG A 127 14.41 3.84 -12.42
N ASP A 128 13.19 3.41 -12.13
CA ASP A 128 12.84 1.99 -12.16
C ASP A 128 12.90 1.43 -13.59
N LYS A 129 12.42 2.20 -14.59
CA LYS A 129 12.61 1.86 -16.02
C LYS A 129 14.09 1.72 -16.40
N LYS A 130 14.93 2.65 -15.93
CA LYS A 130 16.38 2.58 -16.17
C LYS A 130 16.98 1.31 -15.56
N ASN A 131 16.67 1.02 -14.30
CA ASN A 131 17.18 -0.16 -13.61
C ASN A 131 16.75 -1.46 -14.31
N VAL A 132 15.51 -1.53 -14.82
CA VAL A 132 15.03 -2.68 -15.61
C VAL A 132 15.81 -2.80 -16.91
N SER A 133 16.07 -1.69 -17.61
CA SER A 133 16.87 -1.70 -18.84
C SER A 133 18.31 -2.15 -18.58
N ASP A 134 18.93 -1.66 -17.50
CA ASP A 134 20.29 -2.03 -17.11
C ASP A 134 20.36 -3.52 -16.73
N LEU A 135 19.35 -4.03 -16.02
CA LEU A 135 19.24 -5.45 -15.67
C LEU A 135 19.09 -6.33 -16.91
N ILE A 136 18.19 -5.96 -17.84
CA ILE A 136 17.98 -6.69 -19.10
C ILE A 136 19.27 -6.69 -19.93
N GLY A 137 19.94 -5.54 -20.03
CA GLY A 137 21.23 -5.43 -20.72
C GLY A 137 22.29 -6.34 -20.10
N TYR A 138 22.40 -6.35 -18.78
CA TYR A 138 23.31 -7.24 -18.05
C TYR A 138 22.99 -8.71 -18.25
N MET A 139 21.70 -9.09 -18.23
CA MET A 139 21.27 -10.46 -18.48
C MET A 139 21.67 -10.91 -19.89
N HIS A 140 21.46 -10.08 -20.91
CA HIS A 140 21.84 -10.43 -22.29
C HIS A 140 23.35 -10.48 -22.53
N SER A 141 24.14 -9.68 -21.81
CA SER A 141 25.59 -9.65 -22.00
C SER A 141 26.34 -10.72 -21.20
N ASN A 142 25.85 -11.06 -20.01
CA ASN A 142 26.60 -11.85 -19.03
C ASN A 142 25.92 -13.16 -18.63
N MET A 143 24.68 -13.41 -19.06
CA MET A 143 23.96 -14.64 -18.73
C MET A 143 23.58 -15.37 -20.02
N THR A 144 24.01 -16.62 -20.12
CA THR A 144 23.50 -17.54 -21.14
C THR A 144 22.10 -17.98 -20.75
N ASP A 145 21.17 -17.98 -21.71
CA ASP A 145 19.80 -18.44 -21.46
C ASP A 145 19.82 -19.93 -21.08
N PRO A 146 19.48 -20.30 -19.82
CA PRO A 146 19.54 -21.68 -19.38
C PRO A 146 18.49 -22.57 -20.06
N PHE A 147 17.54 -22.00 -20.79
CA PHE A 147 16.51 -22.73 -21.55
C PHE A 147 16.82 -22.82 -23.04
N ASN A 148 17.86 -22.14 -23.53
CA ASN A 148 18.30 -22.26 -24.92
C ASN A 148 19.29 -23.43 -25.05
N VAL A 149 18.80 -24.57 -25.56
CA VAL A 149 19.55 -25.83 -25.71
C VAL A 149 20.72 -25.70 -26.70
N ALA A 150 20.74 -24.67 -27.55
CA ALA A 150 21.80 -24.43 -28.53
C ALA A 150 23.04 -23.72 -27.96
N ASP A 151 22.93 -23.05 -26.81
CA ASP A 151 24.01 -22.23 -26.21
C ASP A 151 24.66 -22.88 -24.98
N GLN A 152 24.37 -24.16 -24.70
CA GLN A 152 25.05 -24.93 -23.65
C GLN A 152 26.34 -25.57 -24.21
N PRO A 153 27.48 -25.49 -23.51
CA PRO A 153 28.73 -26.12 -23.93
C PRO A 153 28.68 -27.65 -23.90
#